data_AF-A0A1R3KHG0-F1
#
_entry.id   AF-A0A1R3KHG0-F1
#
_cell.length_a   1.000
_cell.length_b   1.000
_cell.length_c   1.000
_cell.angle_alpha   90.00
_cell.angle_beta   90.00
_cell.angle_gamma   90.00
#
_symmetry.space_group_name_H-M   'P 1'
#
loop_
_entity.id
_entity.type
_entity.pdbx_description
1 polymer ?
#
loop_
_entity_poly.entity_id
_entity_poly.type
_entity_poly.pdbx_seq_one_letter_code
_entity_poly.pdbx_strand_id
1 'polypeptide(L)'
;MSHEFCSNMATELSVTIVSASYRLAPEHRLPAAYDDAMEALYWIKTSNDNWLENYVDLSNVFLMGGSAGGNIAYHLRLRAVEQVDTLLPLKIKGLILHQHFFGVVERTESELRIDNPGFPPCFSDLMWELSLPMGVDRDHEYRNPILMEGVRCWVSWGSIDRPSN
;
A
#
# COMPACT_ATOMS: atom_id res chain seq x y z
N MET A 1 -2.30 -4.59 -8.39
CA MET A 1 -3.45 -4.20 -9.23
C MET A 1 -3.14 -4.58 -10.65
N SER A 2 -4.13 -5.00 -11.45
CA SER A 2 -3.91 -5.36 -12.85
C SER A 2 -3.76 -4.12 -13.72
N HIS A 3 -3.11 -4.26 -14.88
CA HIS A 3 -3.03 -3.20 -15.87
C HIS A 3 -4.42 -2.71 -16.30
N GLU A 4 -5.37 -3.64 -16.50
CA GLU A 4 -6.76 -3.33 -16.86
C GLU A 4 -7.44 -2.45 -15.82
N PHE A 5 -7.30 -2.78 -14.53
CA PHE A 5 -7.86 -1.99 -13.44
C PHE A 5 -7.30 -0.55 -13.46
N CYS A 6 -5.98 -0.41 -13.59
CA CYS A 6 -5.34 0.90 -13.66
C CYS A 6 -5.79 1.67 -14.91
N SER A 7 -5.81 1.03 -16.08
CA SER A 7 -6.20 1.69 -17.34
C SER A 7 -7.64 2.23 -17.30
N ASN A 8 -8.57 1.41 -16.78
CA ASN A 8 -9.97 1.80 -16.64
C ASN A 8 -10.11 2.97 -15.66
N MET A 9 -9.48 2.87 -14.48
CA MET A 9 -9.55 3.92 -13.47
C MET A 9 -8.91 5.24 -13.94
N ALA A 10 -7.77 5.19 -14.65
CA ALA A 10 -7.12 6.35 -15.24
C ALA A 10 -8.06 7.08 -16.22
N THR A 11 -8.78 6.31 -17.04
CA THR A 11 -9.73 6.83 -18.02
C THR A 11 -10.97 7.43 -17.34
N GLU A 12 -11.58 6.69 -16.42
CA GLU A 12 -12.82 7.09 -15.73
C GLU A 12 -12.64 8.33 -14.86
N LEU A 13 -11.51 8.43 -14.16
CA LEU A 13 -11.23 9.54 -13.24
C LEU A 13 -10.44 10.67 -13.90
N SER A 14 -10.02 10.51 -15.16
CA SER A 14 -9.13 11.46 -15.87
C SER A 14 -7.86 11.77 -15.06
N VAL A 15 -7.19 10.72 -14.58
CA VAL A 15 -5.97 10.80 -13.78
C VAL A 15 -4.83 10.02 -14.41
N THR A 16 -3.59 10.42 -14.11
CA THR A 16 -2.41 9.63 -14.40
C THR A 16 -2.17 8.62 -13.29
N ILE A 17 -1.95 7.35 -13.66
CA ILE A 17 -1.55 6.29 -12.72
C ILE A 17 -0.13 5.85 -13.02
N VAL A 18 0.73 5.95 -12.00
CA VAL A 18 2.07 5.35 -12.02
C VAL A 18 2.03 4.05 -11.22
N SER A 19 2.16 2.92 -11.91
CA SER A 19 2.24 1.60 -11.27
C SER A 19 3.69 1.22 -11.04
N ALA A 20 4.20 1.45 -9.82
CA ALA A 20 5.57 1.09 -9.46
C ALA A 20 5.73 -0.43 -9.31
N SER A 21 6.77 -0.97 -9.95
CA SER A 21 7.24 -2.32 -9.67
C SER A 21 8.16 -2.27 -8.45
N TYR A 22 8.05 -3.25 -7.57
CA TYR A 22 8.86 -3.36 -6.36
C TYR A 22 9.39 -4.79 -6.21
N ARG A 23 10.50 -4.93 -5.52
CA ARG A 23 11.12 -6.21 -5.20
C ARG A 23 10.21 -7.03 -4.30
N LEU A 24 10.10 -8.32 -4.61
CA LEU A 24 9.18 -9.23 -3.95
C LEU A 24 9.89 -10.06 -2.88
N ALA A 25 9.15 -10.39 -1.83
CA ALA A 25 9.52 -11.42 -0.88
C ALA A 25 9.26 -12.82 -1.49
N PRO A 26 10.03 -13.86 -1.08
CA PRO A 26 11.02 -13.86 0.01
C PRO A 26 12.44 -13.40 -0.37
N GLU A 27 12.75 -13.22 -1.65
CA GLU A 27 14.09 -12.83 -2.14
C GLU A 27 14.51 -11.47 -1.58
N HIS A 28 13.55 -10.56 -1.45
CA HIS A 28 13.72 -9.22 -0.90
C HIS A 28 12.64 -8.93 0.14
N ARG A 29 12.91 -9.36 1.38
CA ARG A 29 12.04 -9.10 2.55
C ARG A 29 11.88 -7.61 2.81
N LEU A 30 10.83 -7.25 3.54
CA LEU A 30 10.62 -5.89 4.04
C LEU A 30 11.85 -5.46 4.86
N PRO A 31 12.28 -4.18 4.74
CA PRO A 31 11.58 -3.05 4.12
C PRO A 31 11.80 -2.85 2.61
N ALA A 32 12.40 -3.79 1.86
CA ALA A 32 12.80 -3.55 0.46
C ALA A 32 11.69 -2.96 -0.43
N ALA A 33 10.46 -3.47 -0.32
CA ALA A 33 9.33 -2.95 -1.09
C ALA A 33 8.95 -1.50 -0.72
N TYR A 34 9.15 -1.09 0.54
CA TYR A 34 8.92 0.29 0.98
C TYR A 34 10.02 1.22 0.48
N ASP A 35 11.25 0.73 0.40
CA ASP A 35 12.39 1.46 -0.15
C ASP A 35 12.17 1.72 -1.65
N ASP A 36 11.76 0.70 -2.41
CA ASP A 36 11.46 0.82 -3.84
C ASP A 36 10.30 1.80 -4.09
N ALA A 37 9.29 1.79 -3.21
CA ALA A 37 8.16 2.71 -3.30
C ALA A 37 8.59 4.17 -3.02
N MET A 38 9.53 4.40 -2.10
CA MET A 38 10.14 5.72 -1.89
C MET A 38 11.01 6.14 -3.09
N GLU A 39 11.80 5.22 -3.64
CA GLU A 39 12.60 5.47 -4.84
C GLU A 39 11.72 5.88 -6.02
N ALA A 40 10.55 5.25 -6.18
CA ALA A 40 9.58 5.64 -7.20
C ALA A 40 9.09 7.09 -7.02
N LEU A 41 8.85 7.55 -5.78
CA LEU A 41 8.49 8.96 -5.52
C LEU A 41 9.62 9.92 -5.89
N TYR A 42 10.87 9.57 -5.55
CA TYR A 42 12.02 10.37 -5.95
C TYR A 42 12.16 10.41 -7.46
N TRP A 43 12.02 9.27 -8.13
CA TRP A 43 12.07 9.20 -9.58
C TRP A 43 11.00 10.09 -10.22
N ILE A 44 9.73 10.02 -9.78
CA ILE A 44 8.66 10.89 -10.27
C ILE A 44 9.02 12.37 -10.06
N LYS A 45 9.54 12.73 -8.89
CA LYS A 45 9.92 14.11 -8.56
C LYS A 45 11.05 14.63 -9.45
N THR A 46 12.07 13.81 -9.71
CA THR A 46 13.29 14.22 -10.41
C THR A 46 13.30 13.88 -11.89
N SER A 47 12.23 13.26 -12.40
CA SER A 47 12.15 12.86 -13.80
C SER A 47 11.99 14.09 -14.68
N ASN A 48 12.83 14.17 -15.71
CA ASN A 48 12.71 15.12 -16.83
C ASN A 48 11.93 14.51 -18.00
N ASP A 49 11.06 13.55 -17.72
CA ASP A 49 10.20 12.96 -18.73
C ASP A 49 9.15 13.98 -19.18
N ASN A 50 9.18 14.33 -20.47
CA ASN A 50 8.27 15.33 -21.05
C ASN A 50 6.79 15.00 -20.77
N TRP A 51 6.42 13.73 -20.67
CA TRP A 51 5.04 13.37 -20.41
C TRP A 51 4.66 13.68 -18.96
N LEU A 52 5.52 13.33 -17.98
CA LEU A 52 5.31 13.72 -16.59
C LEU A 52 5.27 15.24 -16.40
N GLU A 53 6.21 15.97 -17.02
CA GLU A 53 6.27 17.44 -16.89
C GLU A 53 5.02 18.14 -17.47
N ASN A 54 4.44 17.62 -18.56
CA ASN A 54 3.32 18.26 -19.25
C ASN A 54 1.94 17.79 -18.78
N TYR A 55 1.82 16.58 -18.23
CA TYR A 55 0.52 15.95 -17.95
C TYR A 55 0.30 15.59 -16.47
N VAL A 56 1.29 15.77 -15.58
CA VAL A 56 1.14 15.41 -14.16
C VAL A 56 1.26 16.62 -13.25
N ASP A 57 0.20 16.87 -12.47
CA ASP A 57 0.24 17.84 -11.38
C ASP A 57 0.83 17.22 -10.11
N LEU A 58 2.13 17.45 -9.90
CA LEU A 58 2.84 16.98 -8.70
C LEU A 58 2.31 17.61 -7.39
N SER A 59 1.49 18.66 -7.45
CA SER A 59 0.87 19.24 -6.26
C SER A 59 -0.39 18.49 -5.78
N ASN A 60 -0.88 17.53 -6.57
CA ASN A 60 -2.11 16.77 -6.33
C ASN A 60 -1.90 15.26 -6.44
N VAL A 61 -1.00 14.70 -5.63
CA VAL A 61 -0.63 13.28 -5.68
C VAL A 61 -1.38 12.46 -4.64
N PHE A 62 -1.86 11.28 -5.03
CA PHE A 62 -2.48 10.30 -4.13
C PHE A 62 -1.69 8.99 -4.18
N LEU A 63 -1.49 8.37 -3.03
CA LEU A 63 -0.92 7.03 -2.94
C LEU A 63 -2.06 6.02 -2.93
N MET A 64 -1.92 4.92 -3.67
CA MET A 64 -2.95 3.89 -3.73
C MET A 64 -2.37 2.49 -3.68
N GLY A 65 -3.06 1.58 -2.99
CA GLY A 65 -2.67 0.19 -2.94
C GLY A 65 -3.80 -0.76 -2.56
N GLY A 66 -3.71 -1.99 -3.05
CA GLY A 66 -4.62 -3.07 -2.69
C GLY A 66 -3.88 -4.24 -2.03
N SER A 67 -4.45 -4.86 -1.00
CA SER A 67 -3.82 -5.98 -0.27
C SER A 67 -2.43 -5.59 0.25
N ALA A 68 -1.37 -6.36 -0.07
CA ALA A 68 0.02 -6.02 0.26
C ALA A 68 0.44 -4.65 -0.30
N GLY A 69 -0.05 -4.26 -1.48
CA GLY A 69 0.21 -2.93 -2.04
C GLY A 69 -0.38 -1.80 -1.20
N GLY A 70 -1.49 -2.07 -0.52
CA GLY A 70 -2.09 -1.10 0.39
C GLY A 70 -1.28 -0.93 1.68
N ASN A 71 -0.69 -2.02 2.19
CA ASN A 71 0.29 -1.95 3.28
C ASN A 71 1.52 -1.12 2.87
N ILE A 72 2.05 -1.36 1.66
CA ILE A 72 3.15 -0.56 1.10
C ILE A 72 2.75 0.92 0.97
N ALA A 73 1.57 1.24 0.43
CA ALA A 73 1.12 2.62 0.28
C ALA A 73 0.99 3.33 1.64
N TYR A 74 0.55 2.62 2.69
CA TYR A 74 0.49 3.14 4.04
C TYR A 74 1.88 3.45 4.61
N HIS A 75 2.81 2.50 4.59
CA HIS A 75 4.18 2.71 5.09
C HIS A 75 4.96 3.73 4.27
N LEU A 76 4.74 3.77 2.96
CA LEU A 76 5.25 4.81 2.07
C LEU A 76 4.79 6.20 2.53
N ARG A 77 3.50 6.34 2.87
CA ARG A 77 2.97 7.61 3.36
C ARG A 77 3.67 8.07 4.63
N LEU A 78 3.91 7.16 5.57
CA LEU A 78 4.60 7.48 6.83
C LEU A 78 6.02 8.00 6.56
N ARG A 79 6.80 7.26 5.78
CA ARG A 79 8.14 7.67 5.37
C ARG A 79 8.17 8.99 4.61
N ALA A 80 7.15 9.23 3.78
CA ALA A 80 7.03 10.48 3.04
C ALA A 80 6.68 11.68 3.94
N VAL A 81 5.97 11.49 5.07
CA VAL A 81 5.72 12.57 6.05
C VAL A 81 7.03 13.05 6.68
N GLU A 82 7.96 12.14 6.95
CA GLU A 82 9.26 12.47 7.54
C GLU A 82 10.18 13.24 6.57
N GLN A 83 9.87 13.21 5.27
CA GLN A 83 10.71 13.75 4.20
C GLN A 83 9.97 14.75 3.30
N VAL A 84 8.95 15.43 3.83
CA VAL A 84 8.08 16.36 3.07
C VAL A 84 8.89 17.42 2.31
N ASP A 85 9.86 18.06 2.95
CA ASP A 85 10.66 19.11 2.33
C ASP A 85 11.51 18.55 1.17
N THR A 86 12.06 17.35 1.37
CA THR A 86 12.83 16.63 0.34
C THR A 86 11.96 16.15 -0.82
N LEU A 87 10.66 15.99 -0.64
CA LEU A 87 9.74 15.55 -1.69
C LEU A 87 9.17 16.70 -2.53
N LEU A 88 9.26 17.95 -2.09
CA LEU A 88 8.80 19.09 -2.91
C LEU A 88 9.45 19.08 -4.31
N PRO A 89 8.69 19.37 -5.39
CA PRO A 89 7.32 19.89 -5.39
C PRO A 89 6.20 18.84 -5.24
N LEU A 90 6.53 17.55 -5.10
CA LEU A 90 5.56 16.46 -4.96
C LEU A 90 4.81 16.56 -3.63
N LYS A 91 3.48 16.78 -3.69
CA LYS A 91 2.59 16.91 -2.52
C LYS A 91 1.57 15.79 -2.48
N ILE A 92 1.70 14.93 -1.48
CA ILE A 92 0.77 13.83 -1.23
C ILE A 92 -0.45 14.36 -0.48
N LYS A 93 -1.62 14.32 -1.13
CA LYS A 93 -2.91 14.81 -0.63
C LYS A 93 -3.72 13.76 0.11
N GLY A 94 -3.53 12.49 -0.23
CA GLY A 94 -4.33 11.42 0.34
C GLY A 94 -3.76 10.03 0.09
N LEU A 95 -4.42 9.07 0.72
CA LEU A 95 -4.10 7.65 0.66
C LEU A 95 -5.40 6.91 0.33
N ILE A 96 -5.39 6.14 -0.76
CA ILE A 96 -6.52 5.33 -1.22
C ILE A 96 -6.18 3.88 -0.98
N LEU A 97 -6.97 3.30 -0.10
CA LEU A 97 -6.64 2.06 0.56
C LEU A 97 -7.75 1.06 0.21
N HIS A 98 -7.43 -0.01 -0.55
CA HIS A 98 -8.36 -1.10 -0.87
C HIS A 98 -7.96 -2.45 -0.22
N GLN A 99 -8.72 -2.92 0.78
CA GLN A 99 -8.52 -4.25 1.42
C GLN A 99 -7.07 -4.48 1.90
N HIS A 100 -6.55 -3.62 2.78
CA HIS A 100 -5.15 -3.63 3.23
C HIS A 100 -4.78 -4.94 3.88
N PHE A 101 -3.57 -5.39 3.57
CA PHE A 101 -2.98 -6.50 4.28
C PHE A 101 -2.25 -5.99 5.52
N PHE A 102 -2.99 -5.85 6.61
CA PHE A 102 -2.45 -5.70 7.97
C PHE A 102 -2.78 -6.97 8.77
N GLY A 103 -2.04 -7.19 9.85
CA GLY A 103 -2.28 -8.30 10.74
C GLY A 103 -1.96 -7.93 12.18
N VAL A 104 -2.60 -8.62 13.10
CA VAL A 104 -2.29 -8.60 14.53
C VAL A 104 -1.86 -10.00 14.96
N VAL A 105 -1.27 -10.13 16.15
CA VAL A 105 -0.89 -11.44 16.70
C VAL A 105 -2.14 -12.28 16.94
N GLU A 106 -3.09 -11.73 17.70
CA GLU A 106 -4.39 -12.34 17.93
C GLU A 106 -5.28 -12.15 16.71
N ARG A 107 -5.93 -13.22 16.25
CA ARG A 107 -6.81 -13.13 15.08
C ARG A 107 -7.96 -12.19 15.35
N THR A 108 -8.20 -11.30 14.41
CA THR A 108 -9.40 -10.45 14.44
C THR A 108 -10.65 -11.29 14.17
N GLU A 109 -11.76 -10.82 14.70
CA GLU A 109 -13.09 -11.36 14.41
C GLU A 109 -13.40 -11.47 12.91
N SER A 110 -12.89 -10.54 12.09
CA SER A 110 -12.98 -10.63 10.63
C SER A 110 -12.18 -11.81 10.06
N GLU A 111 -10.97 -12.07 10.56
CA GLU A 111 -10.15 -13.20 10.10
C GLU A 111 -10.76 -14.56 10.47
N LEU A 112 -11.41 -14.64 11.63
CA LEU A 112 -12.10 -15.86 12.06
C LEU A 112 -13.38 -16.14 11.24
N ARG A 113 -14.04 -15.09 10.76
CA ARG A 113 -15.23 -15.20 9.90
C ARG A 113 -14.92 -15.42 8.43
N ILE A 114 -13.67 -15.28 8.00
CA ILE A 114 -13.29 -15.49 6.59
C ILE A 114 -13.44 -16.98 6.26
N ASP A 115 -14.53 -17.29 5.57
CA ASP A 115 -14.74 -18.56 4.88
C ASP A 115 -14.34 -18.40 3.41
N ASN A 116 -13.04 -18.17 3.17
CA ASN A 116 -12.45 -18.10 1.83
C ASN A 116 -11.42 -19.22 1.67
N PRO A 117 -11.78 -20.34 1.03
CA PRO A 117 -10.87 -21.46 0.80
C PRO A 117 -9.59 -21.09 0.04
N GLY A 118 -9.64 -20.02 -0.77
CA GLY A 118 -8.48 -19.53 -1.53
C GLY A 118 -7.53 -18.62 -0.74
N PHE A 119 -7.93 -18.14 0.45
CA PHE A 119 -7.10 -17.31 1.30
C PHE A 119 -7.31 -17.67 2.78
N PRO A 120 -6.94 -18.90 3.20
CA PRO A 120 -7.13 -19.32 4.57
C PRO A 120 -6.17 -18.60 5.52
N PRO A 121 -6.49 -18.56 6.83
CA PRO A 121 -5.64 -17.93 7.85
C PRO A 121 -4.17 -18.36 7.81
N CYS A 122 -3.87 -19.65 7.60
CA CYS A 122 -2.50 -20.16 7.53
C CYS A 122 -1.70 -19.62 6.32
N PHE A 123 -2.38 -19.32 5.21
CA PHE A 123 -1.74 -18.73 4.04
C PHE A 123 -1.32 -17.29 4.32
N SER A 124 -2.17 -16.52 5.00
CA SER A 124 -1.82 -15.17 5.49
C SER A 124 -0.58 -15.21 6.40
N ASP A 125 -0.49 -16.19 7.28
CA ASP A 125 0.65 -16.34 8.20
C ASP A 125 1.95 -16.63 7.44
N LEU A 126 1.90 -17.54 6.46
CA LEU A 126 3.04 -17.83 5.60
C LEU A 126 3.48 -16.59 4.79
N MET A 127 2.54 -15.83 4.23
CA MET A 127 2.85 -14.60 3.49
C MET A 127 3.59 -13.58 4.37
N TRP A 128 3.19 -13.44 5.64
CA TRP A 128 3.89 -12.58 6.59
C TRP A 128 5.26 -13.12 6.99
N GLU A 129 5.37 -14.42 7.27
CA GLU A 129 6.64 -15.06 7.59
C GLU A 129 7.67 -14.89 6.47
N LEU A 130 7.25 -14.99 5.21
CA LEU A 130 8.13 -14.80 4.04
C LEU A 130 8.47 -13.32 3.81
N SER A 131 7.60 -12.39 4.21
CA SER A 131 7.76 -10.95 3.93
C SER A 131 8.53 -10.20 5.01
N LEU A 132 8.39 -10.56 6.28
CA LEU A 132 9.04 -9.86 7.38
C LEU A 132 10.56 -10.04 7.37
N PRO A 133 11.34 -9.11 7.97
CA PRO A 133 12.77 -9.30 8.17
C PRO A 133 13.09 -10.62 8.87
N MET A 134 14.25 -11.21 8.59
CA MET A 134 14.64 -12.47 9.24
C MET A 134 14.79 -12.29 10.75
N GLY A 135 14.20 -13.21 11.52
CA GLY A 135 14.34 -13.28 12.98
C GLY A 135 13.41 -12.36 13.78
N VAL A 136 12.52 -11.61 13.13
CA VAL A 136 11.50 -10.81 13.83
C VAL A 136 10.25 -11.65 14.11
N ASP A 137 9.50 -11.24 15.14
CA ASP A 137 8.25 -11.89 15.50
C ASP A 137 7.06 -11.39 14.65
N ARG A 138 5.90 -11.97 14.94
CA ARG A 138 4.64 -11.68 14.24
C ARG A 138 3.98 -10.38 14.66
N ASP A 139 4.47 -9.70 15.68
CA ASP A 139 3.96 -8.41 16.15
C ASP A 139 4.73 -7.22 15.56
N HIS A 140 5.62 -7.48 14.60
CA HIS A 140 6.40 -6.43 13.94
C HIS A 140 5.50 -5.30 13.36
N GLU A 141 5.92 -4.05 13.51
CA GLU A 141 5.18 -2.82 13.13
C GLU A 141 4.75 -2.79 11.65
N TYR A 142 5.49 -3.47 10.78
CA TYR A 142 5.15 -3.61 9.34
C TYR A 142 3.85 -4.38 9.11
N ARG A 143 3.57 -5.33 10.00
CA ARG A 143 2.35 -6.14 10.02
C ARG A 143 1.26 -5.48 10.86
N ASN A 144 1.62 -5.03 12.06
CA ASN A 144 0.68 -4.49 13.04
C ASN A 144 0.74 -2.95 13.12
N PRO A 145 -0.19 -2.22 12.45
CA PRO A 145 -0.19 -0.76 12.45
C PRO A 145 -0.65 -0.16 13.78
N ILE A 146 -1.19 -0.94 14.71
CA ILE A 146 -1.67 -0.44 16.02
C ILE A 146 -0.48 -0.02 16.90
N LEU A 147 0.68 -0.63 16.68
CA LEU A 147 1.92 -0.25 17.37
C LEU A 147 2.50 1.08 16.87
N MET A 148 1.92 1.67 15.82
CA MET A 148 2.36 2.95 15.26
C MET A 148 1.52 4.10 15.85
N GLU A 149 2.13 4.89 16.74
CA GLU A 149 1.47 6.06 17.34
C GLU A 149 1.27 7.19 16.30
N GLY A 150 0.08 7.82 16.30
CA GLY A 150 -0.13 9.16 15.70
C GLY A 150 -0.78 9.25 14.30
N VAL A 151 -1.17 8.14 13.66
CA VAL A 151 -1.65 8.17 12.26
C VAL A 151 -3.17 7.99 12.17
N ARG A 152 -3.92 9.07 11.89
CA ARG A 152 -5.35 9.00 11.54
C ARG A 152 -5.50 8.78 10.04
N CYS A 153 -5.90 7.58 9.62
CA CYS A 153 -6.27 7.29 8.23
C CYS A 153 -7.78 7.00 8.12
N TRP A 154 -8.40 7.45 7.03
CA TRP A 154 -9.76 7.04 6.67
C TRP A 154 -9.68 5.66 6.03
N VAL A 155 -10.16 4.64 6.74
CA VAL A 155 -10.25 3.27 6.22
C VAL A 155 -11.69 3.02 5.77
N SER A 156 -11.91 2.93 4.45
CA SER A 156 -13.20 2.44 3.94
C SER A 156 -13.17 0.92 3.89
N TRP A 157 -13.96 0.29 4.76
CA TRP A 157 -14.28 -1.14 4.65
C TRP A 157 -15.44 -1.28 3.66
N GLY A 158 -15.22 -1.97 2.54
CA GLY A 158 -16.34 -2.47 1.75
C GLY A 158 -16.92 -3.66 2.50
N SER A 159 -18.10 -3.52 3.12
CA SER A 159 -18.86 -4.68 3.58
C SER A 159 -19.36 -5.42 2.33
N ILE A 160 -19.02 -6.71 2.21
CA ILE A 160 -19.84 -7.61 1.39
C ILE A 160 -21.03 -7.97 2.26
N ASP A 161 -21.95 -7.01 2.42
CA ASP A 161 -23.30 -7.34 2.83
C ASP A 161 -23.98 -7.90 1.59
N ARG A 162 -24.06 -9.23 1.46
CA ARG A 162 -25.06 -9.81 0.57
C ARG A 162 -26.42 -9.36 1.09
N PRO A 163 -27.30 -8.77 0.27
CA PRO A 163 -28.67 -8.56 0.68
C PRO A 163 -29.28 -9.92 1.03
N SER A 164 -29.74 -10.07 2.26
CA SER A 164 -30.63 -11.15 2.66
C SER A 164 -31.95 -10.97 1.92
N ASN A 165 -32.29 -11.97 1.09
CA ASN A 165 -33.56 -12.24 0.38
C ASN A 165 -34.58 -11.11 0.23
#